data_AF-A0A183TSX5-F1
#
_entry.id   AF-A0A183TSX5-F1
#
_cell.length_a   1.000
_cell.length_b   1.000
_cell.length_c   1.000
_cell.angle_alpha   90.00
_cell.angle_beta   90.00
_cell.angle_gamma   90.00
#
_symmetry.space_group_name_H-M   'P 1'
#
loop_
_entity.id
_entity.type
_entity.pdbx_description
1 polymer ?
#
loop_
_entity_poly.entity_id
_entity_poly.type
_entity_poly.pdbx_seq_one_letter_code
_entity_poly.pdbx_strand_id
1 'polypeptide(L)'
;MQTIWTPTGKNKRKELENRITEFNYDPDGGVNFEVWYRKYALLFEEEGSNVEEKEKVKVLLLKLGQREHERYVKFILSKKPVDISFEEMVRNLKSLFSFSKSLFNRRYQCFDMERQPHEDYVDLAGLLNDVYYHADLENTTSLQIKALLFIKSLTLLEDADVRTRLLAQLDQKAEMTKQNLAEECV
;
A
#
# COMPACT_ATOMS: atom_id res chain seq x y z
N MET A 1 -34.49 45.58 -13.78
CA MET A 1 -33.13 45.10 -14.12
C MET A 1 -33.10 43.61 -13.82
N GLN A 2 -33.20 42.79 -14.87
CA GLN A 2 -33.15 41.34 -14.76
C GLN A 2 -31.69 40.88 -14.58
N THR A 3 -31.54 39.86 -13.77
CA THR A 3 -30.33 39.17 -13.33
C THR A 3 -29.46 38.69 -14.49
N ILE A 4 -28.16 39.01 -14.43
CA ILE A 4 -27.13 38.21 -15.09
C ILE A 4 -26.43 37.43 -13.98
N TRP A 5 -26.97 36.26 -13.66
CA TRP A 5 -26.26 35.25 -12.87
C TRP A 5 -25.36 34.50 -13.85
N THR A 6 -24.06 34.81 -13.85
CA THR A 6 -23.05 34.01 -14.54
C THR A 6 -22.61 32.87 -13.62
N PRO A 7 -22.86 31.59 -13.93
CA PRO A 7 -22.23 30.47 -13.26
C PRO A 7 -20.80 30.32 -13.79
N THR A 8 -19.94 31.28 -13.48
CA THR A 8 -18.51 31.19 -13.79
C THR A 8 -17.84 30.26 -12.79
N GLY A 9 -17.64 29.02 -13.25
CA GLY A 9 -16.89 27.99 -12.55
C GLY A 9 -17.78 26.86 -12.06
N LYS A 10 -18.02 25.87 -12.92
CA LYS A 10 -18.18 24.49 -12.43
C LYS A 10 -17.03 24.25 -11.44
N ASN A 11 -17.38 24.04 -10.18
CA ASN A 11 -16.40 24.00 -9.10
C ASN A 11 -15.53 22.74 -9.30
N LYS A 12 -14.34 22.89 -9.93
CA LYS A 12 -13.42 21.77 -10.25
C LYS A 12 -13.16 20.85 -9.06
N ARG A 13 -13.17 21.39 -7.84
CA ARG A 13 -13.14 20.60 -6.60
C ARG A 13 -14.32 19.64 -6.49
N LYS A 14 -15.56 20.09 -6.75
CA LYS A 14 -16.75 19.22 -6.74
C LYS A 14 -16.71 18.17 -7.85
N GLU A 15 -16.16 18.50 -9.01
CA GLU A 15 -15.97 17.52 -10.09
C GLU A 15 -14.96 16.44 -9.68
N LEU A 16 -13.83 16.84 -9.10
CA LEU A 16 -12.83 15.94 -8.53
C LEU A 16 -13.44 15.07 -7.41
N GLU A 17 -14.19 15.68 -6.50
CA GLU A 17 -14.86 14.99 -5.40
C GLU A 17 -15.87 13.96 -5.93
N ASN A 18 -16.69 14.28 -6.92
CA ASN A 18 -17.70 13.36 -7.45
C ASN A 18 -17.10 12.14 -8.16
N ARG A 19 -15.87 12.24 -8.66
CA ARG A 19 -15.19 11.16 -9.39
C ARG A 19 -14.41 10.20 -8.50
N ILE A 20 -14.12 10.62 -7.28
CA ILE A 20 -13.37 9.82 -6.31
C ILE A 20 -14.39 9.07 -5.43
N THR A 21 -14.29 7.74 -5.42
CA THR A 21 -15.08 6.91 -4.50
C THR A 21 -14.54 7.00 -3.09
N GLU A 22 -15.35 6.69 -2.08
CA GLU A 22 -14.84 6.58 -0.71
C GLU A 22 -13.73 5.51 -0.59
N PHE A 23 -12.78 5.75 0.30
CA PHE A 23 -11.73 4.82 0.70
C PHE A 23 -12.15 4.12 1.99
N ASN A 24 -12.27 2.79 1.93
CA ASN A 24 -12.53 1.92 3.06
C ASN A 24 -11.39 0.91 3.14
N TYR A 25 -10.64 0.91 4.23
CA TYR A 25 -9.43 0.09 4.35
C TYR A 25 -9.80 -1.36 4.65
N ASP A 26 -9.34 -2.26 3.78
CA ASP A 26 -9.51 -3.71 3.90
C ASP A 26 -8.22 -4.43 3.49
N PRO A 27 -7.29 -4.65 4.44
CA PRO A 27 -6.01 -5.28 4.13
C PRO A 27 -6.14 -6.76 3.75
N ASP A 28 -7.21 -7.44 4.17
CA ASP A 28 -7.43 -8.86 3.88
C ASP A 28 -8.03 -9.04 2.47
N GLY A 29 -8.86 -8.08 2.03
CA GLY A 29 -9.35 -7.95 0.65
C GLY A 29 -8.41 -7.20 -0.31
N GLY A 30 -7.17 -6.88 0.12
CA GLY A 30 -6.17 -6.20 -0.71
C GLY A 30 -6.37 -4.69 -0.93
N VAL A 31 -7.38 -4.09 -0.28
CA VAL A 31 -7.69 -2.67 -0.37
C VAL A 31 -6.86 -1.87 0.64
N ASN A 32 -5.70 -1.39 0.17
CA ASN A 32 -4.86 -0.43 0.89
C ASN A 32 -4.91 0.96 0.23
N PHE A 33 -4.38 1.97 0.92
CA PHE A 33 -4.45 3.34 0.43
C PHE A 33 -3.64 3.56 -0.86
N GLU A 34 -2.52 2.84 -1.04
CA GLU A 34 -1.70 2.99 -2.25
C GLU A 34 -2.43 2.49 -3.51
N VAL A 35 -3.09 1.33 -3.41
CA VAL A 35 -3.90 0.75 -4.50
C VAL A 35 -5.07 1.67 -4.83
N TRP A 36 -5.82 2.13 -3.82
CA TRP A 36 -6.93 3.06 -4.01
C TRP A 36 -6.46 4.40 -4.59
N TYR A 37 -5.35 4.97 -4.10
CA TYR A 37 -4.84 6.26 -4.57
C TYR A 37 -4.34 6.19 -6.00
N ARG A 38 -3.71 5.07 -6.41
CA ARG A 38 -3.24 4.87 -7.80
C ARG A 38 -4.35 5.05 -8.82
N LYS A 39 -5.58 4.62 -8.51
CA LYS A 39 -6.76 4.80 -9.38
C LYS A 39 -7.09 6.28 -9.63
N TYR A 40 -6.78 7.15 -8.68
CA TYR A 40 -7.15 8.56 -8.71
C TYR A 40 -5.96 9.52 -8.81
N ALA A 41 -4.72 9.02 -8.80
CA ALA A 41 -3.50 9.82 -8.82
C ALA A 41 -3.48 10.81 -10.00
N LEU A 42 -3.79 10.33 -11.21
CA LEU A 42 -3.88 11.17 -12.41
C LEU A 42 -4.97 12.25 -12.30
N LEU A 43 -6.08 12.00 -11.57
CA LEU A 43 -7.11 13.02 -11.36
C LEU A 43 -6.57 14.17 -10.50
N PHE A 44 -5.74 13.89 -9.50
CA PHE A 44 -5.12 14.92 -8.66
C PHE A 44 -4.00 15.69 -9.39
N GLU A 45 -3.32 15.04 -10.32
CA GLU A 45 -2.23 15.60 -11.13
C GLU A 45 -2.75 16.46 -12.28
N GLU A 46 -3.67 15.94 -13.10
CA GLU A 46 -4.16 16.62 -14.30
C GLU A 46 -5.30 17.59 -13.97
N GLU A 47 -6.41 17.09 -13.43
CA GLU A 47 -7.63 17.87 -13.19
C GLU A 47 -7.52 18.69 -11.91
N GLY A 48 -6.85 18.12 -10.91
CA GLY A 48 -6.50 18.76 -9.66
C GLY A 48 -5.39 19.81 -9.82
N SER A 49 -4.67 19.90 -10.93
CA SER A 49 -3.58 20.89 -11.13
C SER A 49 -3.99 22.33 -10.78
N ASN A 50 -5.24 22.69 -11.05
CA ASN A 50 -5.79 24.03 -10.82
C ASN A 50 -6.60 24.13 -9.50
N VAL A 51 -6.62 23.08 -8.68
CA VAL A 51 -7.26 23.06 -7.37
C VAL A 51 -6.21 23.42 -6.33
N GLU A 52 -6.52 24.39 -5.47
CA GLU A 52 -5.61 24.77 -4.37
C GLU A 52 -5.27 23.55 -3.51
N GLU A 53 -4.03 23.48 -3.04
CA GLU A 53 -3.54 22.34 -2.28
C GLU A 53 -4.39 22.03 -1.04
N LYS A 54 -4.86 23.07 -0.34
CA LYS A 54 -5.77 22.95 0.80
C LYS A 54 -7.12 22.34 0.41
N GLU A 55 -7.62 22.60 -0.78
CA GLU A 55 -8.85 21.97 -1.28
C GLU A 55 -8.62 20.51 -1.68
N LYS A 56 -7.43 20.16 -2.21
CA LYS A 56 -7.07 18.74 -2.46
C LYS A 56 -7.02 17.93 -1.16
N VAL A 57 -6.42 18.50 -0.12
CA VAL A 57 -6.40 17.92 1.23
C VAL A 57 -7.82 17.70 1.76
N LYS A 58 -8.70 18.70 1.63
CA LYS A 58 -10.12 18.57 2.01
C LYS A 58 -10.83 17.47 1.23
N VAL A 59 -10.58 17.37 -0.08
CA VAL A 59 -11.17 16.30 -0.91
C VAL A 59 -10.72 14.93 -0.41
N LEU A 60 -9.42 14.71 -0.15
CA LEU A 60 -8.96 13.44 0.41
C LEU A 60 -9.59 13.15 1.78
N LEU A 61 -9.68 14.14 2.67
CA LEU A 61 -10.30 13.97 4.00
C LEU A 61 -11.77 13.52 3.88
N LEU A 62 -12.52 14.14 2.96
CA LEU A 62 -13.93 13.80 2.69
C LEU A 62 -14.11 12.41 2.07
N LYS A 63 -13.06 11.87 1.46
CA LYS A 63 -13.08 10.56 0.81
C LYS A 63 -12.56 9.43 1.68
N LEU A 64 -12.09 9.72 2.88
CA LEU A 64 -11.85 8.68 3.87
C LEU A 64 -13.19 8.21 4.45
N GLY A 65 -13.38 6.90 4.52
CA GLY A 65 -14.45 6.30 5.31
C GLY A 65 -14.38 6.76 6.77
N GLN A 66 -15.49 6.67 7.49
CA GLN A 66 -15.59 7.23 8.84
C GLN A 66 -14.49 6.70 9.78
N ARG A 67 -14.21 5.39 9.74
CA ARG A 67 -13.20 4.74 10.60
C ARG A 67 -11.79 5.20 10.24
N GLU A 68 -11.51 5.33 8.94
CA GLU A 68 -10.23 5.75 8.39
C GLU A 68 -9.97 7.22 8.73
N HIS A 69 -10.99 8.08 8.59
CA HIS A 69 -10.92 9.48 8.97
C HIS A 69 -10.59 9.63 10.46
N GLU A 70 -11.32 8.95 11.34
CA GLU A 70 -11.07 8.99 12.79
C GLU A 70 -9.64 8.53 13.14
N ARG A 71 -9.17 7.47 12.48
CA ARG A 71 -7.80 6.95 12.68
C ARG A 71 -6.75 7.94 12.18
N TYR A 72 -6.97 8.59 11.04
CA TYR A 72 -6.08 9.59 10.48
C TYR A 72 -5.99 10.84 11.38
N VAL A 73 -7.13 11.36 11.86
CA VAL A 73 -7.15 12.50 12.79
C VAL A 73 -6.39 12.16 14.09
N LYS A 74 -6.59 10.94 14.63
CA LYS A 74 -5.83 10.42 15.77
C LYS A 74 -4.35 10.15 15.48
N PHE A 75 -3.93 10.07 14.22
CA PHE A 75 -2.52 9.89 13.86
C PHE A 75 -1.78 11.23 13.83
N ILE A 76 -2.45 12.28 13.34
CA ILE A 76 -1.84 13.62 13.17
C ILE A 76 -1.86 14.49 14.44
N LEU A 77 -2.55 14.04 15.52
CA LEU A 77 -2.70 14.53 16.93
C LEU A 77 -2.40 16.00 17.29
N SER A 78 -1.31 16.57 16.79
CA SER A 78 -0.81 17.92 17.09
C SER A 78 -0.88 18.90 15.91
N LYS A 79 -1.07 18.43 14.68
CA LYS A 79 -1.20 19.27 13.48
C LYS A 79 -2.67 19.45 13.12
N LYS A 80 -3.10 20.68 12.83
CA LYS A 80 -4.41 20.88 12.20
C LYS A 80 -4.32 20.30 10.77
N PRO A 81 -5.36 19.60 10.27
CA PRO A 81 -5.36 19.07 8.90
C PRO A 81 -5.10 20.13 7.82
N VAL A 82 -5.34 21.41 8.13
CA VAL A 82 -5.11 22.56 7.22
C VAL A 82 -3.64 23.00 7.11
N ASP A 83 -2.77 22.51 7.99
CA ASP A 83 -1.33 22.81 8.02
C ASP A 83 -0.49 21.67 7.42
N ILE A 84 -1.15 20.60 6.97
CA ILE A 84 -0.54 19.43 6.33
C ILE A 84 -0.60 19.64 4.82
N SER A 85 0.54 19.53 4.15
CA SER A 85 0.59 19.60 2.68
C SER A 85 -0.11 18.39 2.06
N PHE A 86 -0.57 18.52 0.81
CA PHE A 86 -1.19 17.40 0.11
C PHE A 86 -0.25 16.19 0.02
N GLU A 87 1.03 16.44 -0.25
CA GLU A 87 2.05 15.40 -0.30
C GLU A 87 2.27 14.73 1.07
N GLU A 88 2.35 15.51 2.16
CA GLU A 88 2.47 14.96 3.50
C GLU A 88 1.24 14.12 3.88
N MET A 89 0.03 14.55 3.51
CA MET A 89 -1.18 13.78 3.72
C MET A 89 -1.14 12.43 2.98
N VAL A 90 -0.77 12.42 1.70
CA VAL A 90 -0.65 11.18 0.90
C VAL A 90 0.39 10.24 1.52
N ARG A 91 1.55 10.75 1.96
CA ARG A 91 2.57 9.95 2.64
C ARG A 91 2.06 9.36 3.96
N ASN A 92 1.38 10.16 4.78
CA ASN A 92 0.83 9.71 6.05
C ASN A 92 -0.23 8.62 5.85
N LEU A 93 -1.12 8.78 4.86
CA LEU A 93 -2.16 7.80 4.54
C LEU A 93 -1.59 6.50 3.98
N LYS A 94 -0.58 6.58 3.10
CA LYS A 94 0.16 5.40 2.64
C LYS A 94 0.78 4.63 3.80
N SER A 95 1.37 5.33 4.78
CA SER A 95 1.96 4.72 5.97
C SER A 95 0.90 4.06 6.87
N LEU A 96 -0.15 4.82 7.21
CA LEU A 96 -1.18 4.42 8.16
C LEU A 96 -2.09 3.28 7.66
N PHE A 97 -2.33 3.24 6.35
CA PHE A 97 -3.18 2.26 5.67
C PHE A 97 -2.38 1.47 4.62
N SER A 98 -1.15 1.09 5.01
CA SER A 98 -0.29 0.16 4.27
C SER A 98 -0.69 -1.29 4.56
N PHE A 99 0.00 -2.24 3.92
CA PHE A 99 -0.13 -3.65 4.27
C PHE A 99 0.14 -3.91 5.74
N SER A 100 -0.69 -4.74 6.36
CA SER A 100 -0.49 -5.22 7.74
C SER A 100 0.78 -6.07 7.90
N LYS A 101 1.26 -6.67 6.81
CA LYS A 101 2.41 -7.58 6.77
C LYS A 101 3.70 -6.82 6.45
N SER A 102 4.79 -7.19 7.12
CA SER A 102 6.12 -6.64 6.83
C SER A 102 6.51 -6.90 5.37
N LEU A 103 7.43 -6.09 4.83
CA LEU A 103 7.94 -6.28 3.47
C LEU A 103 8.51 -7.68 3.27
N PHE A 104 9.19 -8.20 4.28
CA PHE A 104 9.72 -9.55 4.27
C PHE A 104 8.62 -10.61 4.22
N ASN A 105 7.56 -10.48 5.04
CA ASN A 105 6.42 -11.41 4.98
C ASN A 105 5.74 -11.40 3.60
N ARG A 106 5.61 -10.22 2.98
CA ARG A 106 5.08 -10.11 1.60
C ARG A 106 5.98 -10.83 0.60
N ARG A 107 7.31 -10.67 0.69
CA ARG A 107 8.29 -11.40 -0.14
C ARG A 107 8.23 -12.90 0.06
N TYR A 108 8.14 -13.34 1.31
CA TYR A 108 8.06 -14.76 1.65
C TYR A 108 6.77 -15.39 1.10
N GLN A 109 5.63 -14.71 1.23
CA GLN A 109 4.34 -15.19 0.73
C GLN A 109 4.22 -15.18 -0.80
N CYS A 110 5.02 -14.38 -1.51
CA CYS A 110 5.07 -14.44 -2.97
C CYS A 110 5.40 -15.85 -3.48
N PHE A 111 6.18 -16.62 -2.71
CA PHE A 111 6.53 -18.00 -3.06
C PHE A 111 5.48 -19.04 -2.64
N ASP A 112 4.41 -18.62 -1.95
CA ASP A 112 3.26 -19.47 -1.59
C ASP A 112 2.12 -19.38 -2.62
N MET A 113 2.32 -18.63 -3.72
CA MET A 113 1.32 -18.52 -4.77
C MET A 113 1.09 -19.87 -5.44
N GLU A 114 -0.15 -20.35 -5.35
CA GLU A 114 -0.63 -21.55 -6.01
C GLU A 114 -1.96 -21.25 -6.70
N ARG A 115 -2.09 -21.73 -7.95
CA ARG A 115 -3.32 -21.56 -8.71
C ARG A 115 -4.48 -22.31 -8.04
N GLN A 116 -5.63 -21.65 -7.91
CA GLN A 116 -6.83 -22.30 -7.38
C GLN A 116 -7.57 -23.12 -8.46
N PRO A 117 -8.31 -24.20 -8.11
CA PRO A 117 -8.98 -25.06 -9.09
C PRO A 117 -9.97 -24.35 -10.03
N HIS A 118 -10.53 -23.22 -9.60
CA HIS A 118 -11.52 -22.43 -10.33
C HIS A 118 -10.96 -21.11 -10.89
N GLU A 119 -9.67 -20.85 -10.70
CA GLU A 119 -9.02 -19.62 -11.14
C GLU A 119 -8.57 -19.75 -12.60
N ASP A 120 -8.88 -18.73 -13.40
CA ASP A 120 -8.40 -18.64 -14.77
C ASP A 120 -6.98 -18.08 -14.84
N TYR A 121 -6.33 -18.20 -16.00
CA TYR A 121 -4.93 -17.80 -16.15
C TYR A 121 -4.73 -16.28 -16.19
N VAL A 122 -5.75 -15.51 -16.56
CA VAL A 122 -5.69 -14.04 -16.59
C VAL A 122 -5.75 -13.52 -15.16
N ASP A 123 -6.66 -14.04 -14.35
CA ASP A 123 -6.77 -13.73 -12.92
C ASP A 123 -5.50 -14.14 -12.17
N LEU A 124 -4.97 -15.34 -12.43
CA LEU A 124 -3.69 -15.78 -11.84
C LEU A 124 -2.52 -14.86 -12.21
N ALA A 125 -2.43 -14.43 -13.47
CA ALA A 125 -1.40 -13.50 -13.92
C ALA A 125 -1.57 -12.11 -13.28
N GLY A 126 -2.82 -11.67 -13.09
CA GLY A 126 -3.15 -10.45 -12.35
C GLY A 126 -2.71 -10.53 -10.90
N LEU A 127 -3.03 -11.62 -10.21
CA LEU A 127 -2.63 -11.88 -8.83
C LEU A 127 -1.10 -11.93 -8.70
N LEU A 128 -0.40 -12.56 -9.65
CA LEU A 128 1.06 -12.62 -9.66
C LEU A 128 1.68 -11.22 -9.72
N ASN A 129 1.17 -10.37 -10.61
CA ASN A 129 1.67 -9.00 -10.73
C ASN A 129 1.41 -8.19 -9.46
N ASP A 130 0.25 -8.36 -8.83
CA ASP A 130 -0.11 -7.68 -7.59
C ASP A 130 0.82 -8.11 -6.44
N VAL A 131 0.97 -9.41 -6.22
CA VAL A 131 1.85 -9.97 -5.18
C VAL A 131 3.32 -9.60 -5.44
N TYR A 132 3.78 -9.66 -6.69
CA TYR A 132 5.13 -9.27 -7.10
C TYR A 132 5.43 -7.79 -6.77
N TYR A 133 4.52 -6.90 -7.17
CA TYR A 133 4.66 -5.46 -6.90
C TYR A 133 4.66 -5.19 -5.39
N HIS A 134 3.74 -5.80 -4.65
CA HIS A 134 3.63 -5.59 -3.21
C HIS A 134 4.75 -6.23 -2.39
N ALA A 135 5.42 -7.25 -2.92
CA ALA A 135 6.65 -7.80 -2.36
C ALA A 135 7.90 -6.96 -2.68
N ASP A 136 7.81 -5.94 -3.54
CA ASP A 136 8.95 -5.15 -4.01
C ASP A 136 10.09 -6.05 -4.51
N LEU A 137 9.72 -7.08 -5.28
CA LEU A 137 10.69 -8.07 -5.77
C LEU A 137 11.64 -7.48 -6.82
N GLU A 138 11.23 -6.41 -7.51
CA GLU A 138 12.07 -5.68 -8.47
C GLU A 138 13.34 -5.12 -7.82
N ASN A 139 13.22 -4.58 -6.59
CA ASN A 139 14.34 -4.02 -5.83
C ASN A 139 15.02 -5.03 -4.89
N THR A 140 14.63 -6.31 -4.95
CA THR A 140 15.19 -7.36 -4.08
C THR A 140 16.49 -7.90 -4.66
N THR A 141 17.56 -7.95 -3.85
CA THR A 141 18.85 -8.45 -4.33
C THR A 141 18.81 -9.96 -4.58
N SER A 142 19.67 -10.46 -5.49
CA SER A 142 19.80 -11.91 -5.72
C SER A 142 20.08 -12.67 -4.43
N LEU A 143 20.81 -12.07 -3.51
CA LEU A 143 21.15 -12.64 -2.21
C LEU A 143 19.93 -12.78 -1.29
N GLN A 144 19.07 -11.77 -1.24
CA GLN A 144 17.82 -11.78 -0.48
C GLN A 144 16.83 -12.80 -1.07
N ILE A 145 16.68 -12.88 -2.40
CA ILE A 145 15.86 -13.91 -3.06
C ILE A 145 16.38 -15.31 -2.70
N LYS A 146 17.70 -15.48 -2.77
CA LYS A 146 18.37 -16.69 -2.36
C LYS A 146 18.05 -17.05 -0.89
N ALA A 147 18.18 -16.12 0.04
CA ALA A 147 17.85 -16.34 1.45
C ALA A 147 16.39 -16.82 1.64
N LEU A 148 15.44 -16.16 0.97
CA LEU A 148 14.02 -16.54 0.99
C LEU A 148 13.78 -17.96 0.49
N LEU A 149 14.40 -18.35 -0.63
CA LEU A 149 14.31 -19.71 -1.18
C LEU A 149 14.90 -20.76 -0.23
N PHE A 150 16.00 -20.45 0.47
CA PHE A 150 16.57 -21.35 1.46
C PHE A 150 15.58 -21.59 2.61
N ILE A 151 15.02 -20.52 3.17
CA ILE A 151 14.05 -20.61 4.27
C ILE A 151 12.76 -21.34 3.81
N LYS A 152 12.33 -21.14 2.57
CA LYS A 152 11.19 -21.87 1.98
C LYS A 152 11.47 -23.36 1.82
N SER A 153 12.71 -23.76 1.58
CA SER A 153 13.08 -25.17 1.43
C SER A 153 13.08 -25.96 2.75
N LEU A 154 13.14 -25.26 3.89
CA LEU A 154 13.01 -25.83 5.23
C LEU A 154 11.56 -26.23 5.49
N THR A 155 11.14 -27.39 5.00
CA THR A 155 9.74 -27.85 5.05
C THR A 155 9.46 -28.87 6.15
N LEU A 156 10.51 -29.41 6.78
CA LEU A 156 10.36 -30.41 7.84
C LEU A 156 9.80 -29.78 9.12
N LEU A 157 9.14 -30.59 9.94
CA LEU A 157 8.53 -30.12 11.18
C LEU A 157 9.59 -29.65 12.20
N GLU A 158 10.75 -30.30 12.22
CA GLU A 158 11.90 -29.94 13.07
C GLU A 158 12.51 -28.58 12.71
N ASP A 159 12.36 -28.13 11.47
CA ASP A 159 12.87 -26.83 11.03
C ASP A 159 11.95 -25.66 11.40
N ALA A 160 10.77 -25.90 11.99
CA ALA A 160 9.77 -24.86 12.22
C ALA A 160 10.29 -23.69 13.07
N ASP A 161 11.06 -24.01 14.12
CA ASP A 161 11.68 -23.01 14.99
C ASP A 161 12.79 -22.25 14.26
N VAL A 162 13.63 -22.97 13.51
CA VAL A 162 14.73 -22.40 12.71
C VAL A 162 14.15 -21.44 11.67
N ARG A 163 13.16 -21.89 10.90
CA ARG A 163 12.42 -21.09 9.91
C ARG A 163 11.89 -19.80 10.54
N THR A 164 11.20 -19.89 11.69
CA THR A 164 10.65 -18.71 12.38
C THR A 164 11.74 -17.72 12.81
N ARG A 165 12.88 -18.20 13.32
CA ARG A 165 14.02 -17.34 13.70
C ARG A 165 14.66 -16.66 12.47
N LEU A 166 14.92 -17.42 11.41
CA LEU A 166 15.53 -16.88 10.19
C LEU A 166 14.61 -15.85 9.50
N LEU A 167 13.28 -16.08 9.54
CA LEU A 167 12.29 -15.12 9.08
C LEU A 167 12.38 -13.81 9.89
N ALA A 168 12.41 -13.88 11.22
CA ALA A 168 12.49 -12.71 12.09
C ALA A 168 13.80 -11.91 11.93
N GLN A 169 14.91 -12.58 11.63
CA GLN A 169 16.20 -11.92 11.41
C GLN A 169 16.26 -11.16 10.09
N LEU A 170 15.65 -11.69 9.02
CA LEU A 170 15.56 -10.99 7.74
C LEU A 170 14.64 -9.76 7.80
N ASP A 171 13.67 -9.74 8.71
CA ASP A 171 12.88 -8.54 9.03
C ASP A 171 13.73 -7.43 9.69
N GLN A 172 14.86 -7.77 10.34
CA GLN A 172 15.71 -6.82 11.07
C GLN A 172 17.00 -6.42 10.31
N LYS A 173 17.50 -7.26 9.40
CA LYS A 173 18.77 -7.06 8.69
C LYS A 173 18.55 -7.08 7.18
N ALA A 174 18.62 -5.90 6.55
CA ALA A 174 18.47 -5.74 5.11
C ALA A 174 19.55 -6.47 4.27
N GLU A 175 20.69 -6.83 4.86
CA GLU A 175 21.87 -7.38 4.16
C GLU A 175 22.29 -8.76 4.73
N MET A 176 21.37 -9.73 4.80
CA MET A 176 21.71 -11.09 5.25
C MET A 176 21.92 -12.06 4.08
N THR A 177 23.03 -12.79 4.09
CA THR A 177 23.40 -13.76 3.04
C THR A 177 22.83 -15.16 3.32
N LYS A 178 22.69 -15.99 2.27
CA LYS A 178 22.42 -17.45 2.41
C LYS A 178 23.43 -18.17 3.31
N GLN A 179 24.70 -17.76 3.27
CA GLN A 179 25.77 -18.40 4.02
C GLN A 179 25.67 -18.08 5.51
N ASN A 180 25.38 -16.82 5.85
CA ASN A 180 25.12 -16.42 7.24
C ASN A 180 23.91 -17.16 7.82
N LEU A 181 22.87 -17.40 7.01
CA LEU A 181 21.68 -18.15 7.42
C LEU A 181 21.99 -19.65 7.66
N ALA A 182 22.87 -20.25 6.85
CA ALA A 182 23.22 -21.66 6.97
C ALA A 182 24.13 -21.94 8.17
N GLU A 183 25.02 -21.02 8.51
CA GLU A 183 25.90 -21.12 9.68
C GLU A 183 25.13 -21.04 11.01
N GLU A 184 24.00 -20.34 11.03
CA GLU A 184 23.09 -20.20 12.18
C GLU A 184 22.09 -21.37 12.33
N CYS A 185 22.10 -22.32 11.37
CA CYS A 185 21.31 -23.56 11.45
C CYS A 185 22.04 -24.68 12.20
N VAL A 186 23.29 -24.44 12.63
CA VAL A 186 24.13 -25.36 13.42
C VAL A 186 24.08 -24.97 14.90
#